data_AF-K9WD22-F1
#
_entry.id   AF-K9WD22-F1
#
_cell.length_a   1.000
_cell.length_b   1.000
_cell.length_c   1.000
_cell.angle_alpha   90.00
_cell.angle_beta   90.00
_cell.angle_gamma   90.00
#
_symmetry.space_group_name_H-M   'P 1'
#
loop_
_entity.id
_entity.type
_entity.pdbx_description
1 polymer ?
#
loop_
_entity_poly.entity_id
_entity_poly.type
_entity_poly.pdbx_seq_one_letter_code
_entity_poly.pdbx_strand_id
1 'polypeptide(L)'
;MATINGTNFNDNNTFNGIPFIFRPALNGVVDLSFIFPGIIIDLPDTINGLDGNDILNALNTNDTLNGGAGNDTLFGNAGNDSLDGGAGNDSLDGGTGNDTLLGQGGADTLIGGSGDDLLDSDTLGSVDTIGDLLDGGAGNDTLRGENGNDTLEGGTDDDSLNGGAGNDSLDGGSGDDSLDGGTGNDTLLGQGGADTLIGGSGDDLLDSDTLGSVDTIGDLLDGGAGNDTLRGENGNDTLEGGTGNDSLNGGAGNDSLDGGSGDDSLDGGAGNDTLLGQGGADTLIGGSGNDFLNSDTLGAVDTIGDLLDGGDGNDTLQGEAGNDTLLGGIGNDSLTGDDSSIDFGNDSLSGGDGDDTLNGGAGNDTLIGGSGNDILVGGAGRDTMSDGDGDDIYRFFSTSESAVGAQRDVILDFNGGFDLLDLSSIDADLNIAGNQAFTFIGTNNFSGTGGEVRFFTSGTNLILQAEINGDGNIVADMEIQLNGLASIAAADIIL
;
A
#
# COMPACT_ATOMS: atom_id res chain seq x y z
N MET A 1 -37.47 22.24 47.79
CA MET A 1 -36.67 21.80 48.95
C MET A 1 -37.57 21.08 49.95
N ALA A 2 -37.58 19.76 49.93
CA ALA A 2 -37.97 18.98 51.09
C ALA A 2 -36.68 18.37 51.66
N THR A 3 -36.31 18.75 52.87
CA THR A 3 -35.18 18.16 53.59
C THR A 3 -35.67 16.88 54.26
N ILE A 4 -35.16 15.72 53.89
CA ILE A 4 -35.47 14.46 54.57
C ILE A 4 -34.35 14.19 55.58
N ASN A 5 -34.67 14.41 56.87
CA ASN A 5 -33.84 14.04 58.01
C ASN A 5 -34.53 12.90 58.75
N GLY A 6 -33.96 11.69 58.74
CA GLY A 6 -34.31 10.63 59.68
C GLY A 6 -34.71 9.28 59.07
N THR A 7 -34.22 8.23 59.70
CA THR A 7 -34.27 6.79 59.32
C THR A 7 -35.59 6.08 59.65
N ASN A 8 -36.76 6.71 59.50
CA ASN A 8 -38.04 6.04 59.77
C ASN A 8 -39.03 6.23 58.63
N PHE A 9 -39.12 5.23 57.76
CA PHE A 9 -40.17 5.09 56.76
C PHE A 9 -41.44 4.54 57.43
N ASN A 10 -42.51 5.33 57.46
CA ASN A 10 -43.84 4.85 57.81
C ASN A 10 -44.80 5.06 56.63
N ASP A 11 -45.76 4.15 56.47
CA ASP A 11 -46.64 3.98 55.30
C ASP A 11 -47.66 5.12 55.04
N ASN A 12 -47.38 6.35 55.47
CA ASN A 12 -48.30 7.49 55.40
C ASN A 12 -47.69 8.75 54.75
N ASN A 13 -46.74 8.58 53.83
CA ASN A 13 -46.21 9.71 53.08
C ASN A 13 -47.25 10.20 52.05
N THR A 14 -47.42 11.51 51.98
CA THR A 14 -48.34 12.15 51.04
C THR A 14 -47.65 13.29 50.32
N PHE A 15 -47.83 13.38 49.00
CA PHE A 15 -47.43 14.53 48.20
C PHE A 15 -48.70 15.12 47.59
N ASN A 16 -48.99 16.40 47.86
CA ASN A 16 -50.24 17.06 47.47
C ASN A 16 -51.54 16.27 47.80
N GLY A 17 -51.55 15.55 48.92
CA GLY A 17 -52.73 14.81 49.39
C GLY A 17 -52.96 13.45 48.72
N ILE A 18 -52.05 13.01 47.85
CA ILE A 18 -52.07 11.65 47.28
C ILE A 18 -51.19 10.74 48.14
N PRO A 19 -51.71 9.63 48.68
CA PRO A 19 -50.90 8.63 49.39
C PRO A 19 -49.95 7.94 48.41
N PHE A 20 -48.67 7.85 48.77
CA PHE A 20 -47.72 6.99 48.07
C PHE A 20 -46.99 6.10 49.08
N ILE A 21 -46.66 4.89 48.65
CA ILE A 21 -46.03 3.87 49.49
C ILE A 21 -44.59 3.73 49.02
N PHE A 22 -43.63 4.14 49.87
CA PHE A 22 -42.28 3.57 49.77
C PHE A 22 -42.38 2.14 50.27
N ARG A 23 -42.20 1.16 49.40
CA ARG A 23 -41.98 -0.23 49.85
C ARG A 23 -40.47 -0.37 50.06
N PRO A 24 -39.96 -0.50 51.29
CA PRO A 24 -38.59 -0.91 51.46
C PRO A 24 -38.48 -2.34 50.94
N ALA A 25 -37.81 -2.55 49.81
CA ALA A 25 -37.18 -3.82 49.55
C ALA A 25 -36.08 -3.98 50.61
N LEU A 26 -36.02 -5.15 51.25
CA LEU A 26 -34.79 -5.56 51.95
C LEU A 26 -33.66 -5.37 50.94
N ASN A 27 -32.73 -4.43 51.20
CA ASN A 27 -31.48 -4.16 50.45
C ASN A 27 -31.39 -2.88 49.62
N GLY A 28 -32.32 -1.92 49.71
CA GLY A 28 -32.01 -0.52 49.33
C GLY A 28 -32.19 -0.11 47.87
N VAL A 29 -32.92 -0.87 47.05
CA VAL A 29 -33.37 -0.47 45.70
C VAL A 29 -34.71 0.27 45.76
N VAL A 30 -34.92 1.27 44.90
CA VAL A 30 -36.19 1.99 44.72
C VAL A 30 -36.86 1.52 43.43
N ASP A 31 -38.04 0.88 43.54
CA ASP A 31 -38.91 0.51 42.41
C ASP A 31 -39.76 1.73 41.99
N LEU A 32 -39.58 2.20 40.75
CA LEU A 32 -40.23 3.41 40.20
C LEU A 32 -41.42 3.11 39.29
N SER A 33 -41.98 1.89 39.28
CA SER A 33 -43.15 1.52 38.47
C SER A 33 -44.47 2.26 38.79
N PHE A 34 -44.44 3.33 39.59
CA PHE A 34 -45.62 4.07 40.09
C PHE A 34 -45.57 5.61 39.93
N ILE A 35 -44.81 6.17 38.97
CA ILE A 35 -44.75 7.62 38.77
C ILE A 35 -45.98 8.12 37.97
N PHE A 36 -46.74 9.07 38.55
CA PHE A 36 -47.82 9.79 37.87
C PHE A 36 -47.25 10.92 36.99
N PRO A 37 -47.93 11.31 35.88
CA PRO A 37 -47.48 12.41 35.05
C PRO A 37 -47.47 13.74 35.84
N GLY A 38 -46.30 14.39 35.90
CA GLY A 38 -46.13 15.74 36.45
C GLY A 38 -45.31 15.89 37.74
N ILE A 39 -44.62 14.83 38.19
CA ILE A 39 -43.64 14.90 39.30
C ILE A 39 -42.24 14.69 38.71
N ILE A 40 -41.38 15.71 38.79
CA ILE A 40 -39.93 15.59 38.57
C ILE A 40 -39.32 15.34 39.95
N ILE A 41 -38.90 14.11 40.22
CA ILE A 41 -38.05 13.74 41.36
C ILE A 41 -36.67 13.46 40.78
N ASP A 42 -35.73 14.30 41.15
CA ASP A 42 -34.31 14.15 40.88
C ASP A 42 -33.70 13.29 42.02
N LEU A 43 -33.58 11.98 41.78
CA LEU A 43 -32.98 10.95 42.66
C LEU A 43 -32.74 9.63 41.87
N PRO A 44 -31.63 8.91 42.08
CA PRO A 44 -30.23 9.36 42.22
C PRO A 44 -29.51 9.34 40.86
N ASP A 45 -28.50 10.20 40.70
CA ASP A 45 -27.45 10.15 39.65
C ASP A 45 -26.71 8.79 39.57
N THR A 46 -27.13 7.76 40.34
CA THR A 46 -26.52 6.43 40.37
C THR A 46 -27.56 5.33 40.60
N ILE A 47 -27.65 4.39 39.67
CA ILE A 47 -28.51 3.19 39.71
C ILE A 47 -27.59 1.96 39.75
N ASN A 48 -27.81 1.04 40.70
CA ASN A 48 -27.04 -0.20 40.80
C ASN A 48 -27.98 -1.41 40.71
N GLY A 49 -27.68 -2.33 39.80
CA GLY A 49 -28.19 -3.67 39.74
C GLY A 49 -27.60 -4.56 40.84
N LEU A 50 -28.03 -5.82 40.84
CA LEU A 50 -27.67 -6.86 41.79
C LEU A 50 -27.10 -8.07 41.03
N ASP A 51 -27.13 -9.25 41.67
CA ASP A 51 -26.89 -10.49 40.94
C ASP A 51 -28.15 -10.87 40.12
N GLY A 52 -27.93 -11.36 38.90
CA GLY A 52 -28.93 -11.76 37.93
C GLY A 52 -29.31 -10.64 36.95
N ASN A 53 -30.04 -11.00 35.90
CA ASN A 53 -30.41 -10.09 34.81
C ASN A 53 -31.32 -8.94 35.29
N ASP A 54 -30.84 -7.72 35.16
CA ASP A 54 -31.49 -6.48 35.53
C ASP A 54 -31.83 -5.59 34.31
N ILE A 55 -32.79 -4.69 34.49
CA ILE A 55 -33.10 -3.64 33.51
C ILE A 55 -33.06 -2.30 34.23
N LEU A 56 -32.07 -1.47 33.88
CA LEU A 56 -31.81 -0.16 34.47
C LEU A 56 -32.16 0.91 33.43
N ASN A 57 -32.87 1.95 33.86
CA ASN A 57 -33.26 3.05 32.97
C ASN A 57 -33.10 4.37 33.73
N ALA A 58 -32.23 5.23 33.21
CA ALA A 58 -31.90 6.53 33.76
C ALA A 58 -32.96 7.61 33.42
N LEU A 59 -32.67 8.85 33.78
CA LEU A 59 -33.51 10.00 33.43
C LEU A 59 -32.87 10.76 32.26
N ASN A 60 -33.17 12.05 32.12
CA ASN A 60 -32.61 12.88 31.04
C ASN A 60 -31.55 13.84 31.63
N THR A 61 -30.68 13.31 32.48
CA THR A 61 -29.58 13.99 33.17
C THR A 61 -28.39 13.05 33.26
N ASN A 62 -27.21 13.58 33.52
CA ASN A 62 -26.00 12.79 33.73
C ASN A 62 -26.17 11.78 34.88
N ASP A 63 -26.17 10.50 34.55
CA ASP A 63 -26.46 9.38 35.43
C ASP A 63 -25.30 8.35 35.44
N THR A 64 -25.28 7.46 36.43
CA THR A 64 -24.31 6.35 36.54
C THR A 64 -25.07 5.04 36.75
N LEU A 65 -24.96 4.09 35.84
CA LEU A 65 -25.65 2.81 35.90
C LEU A 65 -24.61 1.69 36.04
N ASN A 66 -24.78 0.79 37.00
CA ASN A 66 -23.95 -0.41 37.15
C ASN A 66 -24.85 -1.65 37.12
N GLY A 67 -24.70 -2.55 36.14
CA GLY A 67 -25.48 -3.79 35.98
C GLY A 67 -25.13 -4.82 37.05
N GLY A 68 -23.84 -5.15 37.15
CA GLY A 68 -23.33 -6.02 38.20
C GLY A 68 -22.95 -7.39 37.66
N ALA A 69 -23.73 -8.41 37.97
CA ALA A 69 -23.49 -9.75 37.42
C ALA A 69 -24.80 -10.29 36.88
N GLY A 70 -24.85 -10.76 35.65
CA GLY A 70 -26.11 -11.07 34.98
C GLY A 70 -25.99 -10.75 33.50
N ASN A 71 -27.10 -10.89 32.78
CA ASN A 71 -27.21 -10.31 31.45
C ASN A 71 -28.16 -9.14 31.57
N ASP A 72 -27.62 -7.95 31.65
CA ASP A 72 -28.28 -6.72 32.06
C ASP A 72 -28.62 -5.85 30.85
N THR A 73 -29.57 -4.93 31.04
CA THR A 73 -29.93 -3.94 30.02
C THR A 73 -29.97 -2.56 30.65
N LEU A 74 -29.10 -1.66 30.21
CA LEU A 74 -28.91 -0.32 30.77
C LEU A 74 -29.25 0.74 29.71
N PHE A 75 -30.06 1.72 30.09
CA PHE A 75 -30.42 2.87 29.23
C PHE A 75 -30.05 4.19 29.93
N GLY A 76 -29.13 4.97 29.36
CA GLY A 76 -28.76 6.33 29.81
C GLY A 76 -29.81 7.37 29.42
N ASN A 77 -30.32 7.29 28.20
CA ASN A 77 -31.24 8.23 27.56
C ASN A 77 -30.61 9.56 27.17
N ALA A 78 -30.50 10.53 28.09
CA ALA A 78 -30.02 11.85 27.73
C ALA A 78 -29.20 12.43 28.87
N GLY A 79 -28.06 13.02 28.56
CA GLY A 79 -27.10 13.39 29.59
C GLY A 79 -25.73 12.89 29.19
N ASN A 80 -24.74 13.14 30.03
CA ASN A 80 -23.45 12.47 29.89
C ASN A 80 -23.41 11.39 30.95
N ASP A 81 -23.71 10.17 30.54
CA ASP A 81 -24.00 9.03 31.38
C ASP A 81 -22.78 8.10 31.45
N SER A 82 -22.70 7.34 32.55
CA SER A 82 -21.68 6.31 32.74
C SER A 82 -22.37 4.97 32.99
N LEU A 83 -22.25 4.04 32.06
CA LEU A 83 -22.87 2.71 32.10
C LEU A 83 -21.77 1.66 32.24
N ASP A 84 -21.90 0.76 33.21
CA ASP A 84 -21.00 -0.38 33.47
C ASP A 84 -21.86 -1.65 33.50
N GLY A 85 -21.71 -2.54 32.51
CA GLY A 85 -22.45 -3.80 32.40
C GLY A 85 -22.05 -4.76 33.52
N GLY A 86 -20.77 -5.10 33.56
CA GLY A 86 -20.22 -5.99 34.56
C GLY A 86 -20.06 -7.40 34.02
N ALA A 87 -20.43 -8.42 34.79
CA ALA A 87 -20.18 -9.79 34.38
C ALA A 87 -21.42 -10.41 33.71
N GLY A 88 -21.28 -10.87 32.48
CA GLY A 88 -22.29 -11.57 31.68
C GLY A 88 -22.59 -10.78 30.41
N ASN A 89 -23.60 -11.20 29.65
CA ASN A 89 -23.83 -10.60 28.33
C ASN A 89 -24.82 -9.43 28.43
N ASP A 90 -24.30 -8.22 28.39
CA ASP A 90 -24.99 -7.00 28.70
C ASP A 90 -25.37 -6.19 27.44
N SER A 91 -26.36 -5.33 27.58
CA SER A 91 -26.79 -4.39 26.53
C SER A 91 -26.88 -2.99 27.11
N LEU A 92 -26.02 -2.10 26.62
CA LEU A 92 -25.87 -0.72 27.07
C LEU A 92 -26.25 0.23 25.94
N ASP A 93 -27.08 1.22 26.24
CA ASP A 93 -27.52 2.28 25.31
C ASP A 93 -27.36 3.63 26.03
N GLY A 94 -26.38 4.44 25.59
CA GLY A 94 -26.07 5.76 26.15
C GLY A 94 -27.18 6.76 25.83
N GLY A 95 -27.48 6.90 24.54
CA GLY A 95 -28.61 7.66 24.02
C GLY A 95 -28.16 8.99 23.44
N THR A 96 -28.14 10.06 24.23
CA THR A 96 -27.76 11.40 23.75
C THR A 96 -26.91 12.13 24.76
N GLY A 97 -25.88 12.80 24.30
CA GLY A 97 -24.84 13.42 25.12
C GLY A 97 -23.57 12.58 25.03
N ASN A 98 -22.56 12.93 25.83
CA ASN A 98 -21.26 12.27 25.74
C ASN A 98 -21.16 11.23 26.84
N ASP A 99 -21.36 9.98 26.47
CA ASP A 99 -21.53 8.84 27.36
C ASP A 99 -20.25 8.02 27.50
N THR A 100 -20.18 7.21 28.54
CA THR A 100 -19.11 6.23 28.76
C THR A 100 -19.74 4.88 29.05
N LEU A 101 -19.52 3.92 28.16
CA LEU A 101 -20.08 2.58 28.25
C LEU A 101 -18.94 1.57 28.44
N LEU A 102 -19.04 0.75 29.48
CA LEU A 102 -18.09 -0.32 29.81
C LEU A 102 -18.84 -1.66 29.78
N GLY A 103 -18.50 -2.58 28.87
CA GLY A 103 -19.11 -3.92 28.83
C GLY A 103 -18.65 -4.78 30.00
N GLN A 104 -17.32 -4.82 30.19
CA GLN A 104 -16.59 -5.73 31.07
C GLN A 104 -16.54 -7.15 30.52
N GLY A 105 -17.02 -8.15 31.26
CA GLY A 105 -16.78 -9.55 30.89
C GLY A 105 -18.03 -10.18 30.34
N GLY A 106 -18.06 -10.63 29.09
CA GLY A 106 -19.29 -11.05 28.47
C GLY A 106 -19.21 -11.13 26.96
N ALA A 107 -20.39 -11.20 26.34
CA ALA A 107 -20.54 -10.82 24.94
C ALA A 107 -21.59 -9.73 24.96
N ASP A 108 -21.14 -8.49 24.85
CA ASP A 108 -21.85 -7.28 25.17
C ASP A 108 -22.24 -6.54 23.90
N THR A 109 -23.23 -5.66 24.05
CA THR A 109 -23.66 -4.74 22.99
C THR A 109 -23.70 -3.35 23.57
N LEU A 110 -22.83 -2.47 23.08
CA LEU A 110 -22.70 -1.08 23.50
C LEU A 110 -23.13 -0.18 22.36
N ILE A 111 -24.05 0.74 22.63
CA ILE A 111 -24.55 1.72 21.66
C ILE A 111 -24.39 3.12 22.28
N GLY A 112 -23.54 3.97 21.71
CA GLY A 112 -23.30 5.34 22.17
C GLY A 112 -24.51 6.23 21.88
N GLY A 113 -24.81 6.41 20.61
CA GLY A 113 -26.02 7.06 20.13
C GLY A 113 -25.75 8.42 19.49
N SER A 114 -25.67 9.49 20.27
CA SER A 114 -25.42 10.83 19.72
C SER A 114 -24.64 11.68 20.69
N GLY A 115 -23.51 12.23 20.27
CA GLY A 115 -22.55 12.90 21.12
C GLY A 115 -21.19 12.23 20.96
N ASP A 116 -20.17 12.75 21.64
CA ASP A 116 -18.83 12.12 21.55
C ASP A 116 -18.72 11.10 22.69
N ASP A 117 -18.86 9.83 22.35
CA ASP A 117 -18.99 8.70 23.26
C ASP A 117 -17.69 7.90 23.42
N LEU A 118 -17.54 7.25 24.57
CA LEU A 118 -16.46 6.30 24.85
C LEU A 118 -17.06 4.92 25.12
N LEU A 119 -16.80 3.97 24.23
CA LEU A 119 -17.20 2.58 24.37
C LEU A 119 -15.96 1.71 24.58
N ASP A 120 -15.97 0.92 25.65
CA ASP A 120 -14.88 0.03 26.03
C ASP A 120 -15.48 -1.35 26.32
N SER A 121 -15.16 -2.35 25.51
CA SER A 121 -15.72 -3.70 25.63
C SER A 121 -15.36 -4.34 26.97
N ASP A 122 -14.09 -4.29 27.39
CA ASP A 122 -13.60 -4.94 28.61
C ASP A 122 -12.58 -4.05 29.36
N THR A 123 -12.32 -4.37 30.62
CA THR A 123 -11.18 -3.81 31.33
C THR A 123 -9.87 -4.21 30.64
N LEU A 124 -9.12 -3.22 30.15
CA LEU A 124 -7.74 -3.35 29.67
C LEU A 124 -6.92 -4.45 30.41
N GLY A 125 -6.53 -5.48 29.68
CA GLY A 125 -5.77 -6.62 30.20
C GLY A 125 -6.61 -7.70 30.88
N SER A 126 -7.91 -7.76 30.59
CA SER A 126 -8.77 -8.90 30.85
C SER A 126 -8.25 -10.16 30.13
N VAL A 127 -8.90 -11.29 30.40
CA VAL A 127 -8.66 -12.55 29.67
C VAL A 127 -9.96 -13.02 29.03
N ASP A 128 -10.93 -12.11 28.88
CA ASP A 128 -12.07 -12.41 28.04
C ASP A 128 -11.58 -12.50 26.59
N THR A 129 -12.14 -13.42 25.83
CA THR A 129 -11.82 -13.60 24.41
C THR A 129 -13.11 -13.79 23.62
N ILE A 130 -14.21 -13.35 24.20
CA ILE A 130 -15.54 -13.39 23.63
C ILE A 130 -15.71 -12.05 22.93
N GLY A 131 -16.21 -12.07 21.71
CA GLY A 131 -16.39 -10.84 20.93
C GLY A 131 -17.63 -10.06 21.30
N ASP A 132 -17.53 -8.76 21.14
CA ASP A 132 -18.49 -7.72 21.48
C ASP A 132 -18.96 -6.93 20.24
N LEU A 133 -20.04 -6.17 20.42
CA LEU A 133 -20.58 -5.26 19.40
C LEU A 133 -20.62 -3.84 19.96
N LEU A 134 -19.90 -2.92 19.32
CA LEU A 134 -19.83 -1.51 19.66
C LEU A 134 -20.33 -0.68 18.47
N ASP A 135 -21.25 0.26 18.73
CA ASP A 135 -21.83 1.20 17.76
C ASP A 135 -21.74 2.61 18.36
N GLY A 136 -20.88 3.48 17.82
CA GLY A 136 -20.68 4.86 18.27
C GLY A 136 -21.91 5.73 17.95
N GLY A 137 -22.28 5.75 16.67
CA GLY A 137 -23.48 6.39 16.20
C GLY A 137 -23.19 7.72 15.52
N ALA A 138 -23.32 8.83 16.25
CA ALA A 138 -23.10 10.15 15.67
C ALA A 138 -22.34 11.05 16.63
N GLY A 139 -21.24 11.62 16.17
CA GLY A 139 -20.31 12.37 17.01
C GLY A 139 -18.92 11.80 16.84
N ASN A 140 -17.95 12.34 17.58
CA ASN A 140 -16.57 11.90 17.47
C ASN A 140 -16.29 10.81 18.52
N ASP A 141 -16.52 9.56 18.18
CA ASP A 141 -16.56 8.45 19.13
C ASP A 141 -15.20 7.77 19.31
N THR A 142 -15.02 7.11 20.44
CA THR A 142 -13.87 6.25 20.72
C THR A 142 -14.33 4.87 21.13
N LEU A 143 -14.04 3.87 20.30
CA LEU A 143 -14.43 2.47 20.49
C LEU A 143 -13.20 1.59 20.72
N ARG A 144 -13.28 0.67 21.70
CA ARG A 144 -12.23 -0.33 21.98
C ARG A 144 -12.83 -1.72 22.13
N GLY A 145 -12.38 -2.67 21.30
CA GLY A 145 -12.74 -4.10 21.34
C GLY A 145 -11.88 -4.93 22.30
N GLU A 146 -10.67 -4.47 22.61
CA GLU A 146 -9.75 -5.09 23.57
C GLU A 146 -9.35 -6.53 23.21
N ASN A 147 -10.01 -7.57 23.72
CA ASN A 147 -9.71 -8.96 23.35
C ASN A 147 -11.02 -9.62 22.93
N GLY A 148 -11.03 -10.27 21.78
CA GLY A 148 -12.29 -10.78 21.27
C GLY A 148 -12.23 -10.92 19.78
N ASN A 149 -13.37 -11.23 19.17
CA ASN A 149 -13.52 -11.03 17.75
C ASN A 149 -14.66 -10.02 17.63
N ASP A 150 -14.30 -8.76 17.65
CA ASP A 150 -15.18 -7.65 17.93
C ASP A 150 -15.75 -7.05 16.64
N THR A 151 -16.88 -6.39 16.76
CA THR A 151 -17.47 -5.59 15.68
C THR A 151 -17.64 -4.16 16.17
N LEU A 152 -16.96 -3.22 15.53
CA LEU A 152 -16.96 -1.80 15.86
C LEU A 152 -17.50 -1.02 14.66
N GLU A 153 -18.54 -0.20 14.87
CA GLU A 153 -19.12 0.73 13.90
C GLU A 153 -18.98 2.15 14.47
N GLY A 154 -18.21 3.02 13.81
CA GLY A 154 -18.04 4.43 14.21
C GLY A 154 -19.31 5.22 13.96
N GLY A 155 -19.70 5.30 12.69
CA GLY A 155 -20.98 5.85 12.26
C GLY A 155 -20.81 7.14 11.47
N THR A 156 -21.00 8.30 12.09
CA THR A 156 -20.85 9.59 11.42
C THR A 156 -20.02 10.57 12.24
N ASP A 157 -19.29 11.43 11.54
CA ASP A 157 -18.25 12.32 12.08
C ASP A 157 -16.94 11.54 12.35
N ASP A 158 -15.90 12.20 12.86
CA ASP A 158 -14.54 11.61 12.88
C ASP A 158 -14.35 10.69 14.11
N ASP A 159 -14.21 9.39 13.88
CA ASP A 159 -14.19 8.33 14.90
C ASP A 159 -12.80 7.70 15.11
N SER A 160 -12.61 7.08 16.28
CA SER A 160 -11.40 6.31 16.61
C SER A 160 -11.76 4.90 17.11
N LEU A 161 -11.40 3.89 16.32
CA LEU A 161 -11.71 2.49 16.56
C LEU A 161 -10.42 1.70 16.78
N ASN A 162 -10.38 0.88 17.84
CA ASN A 162 -9.30 -0.06 18.13
C ASN A 162 -9.88 -1.46 18.37
N GLY A 163 -9.59 -2.43 17.49
CA GLY A 163 -10.03 -3.82 17.61
C GLY A 163 -9.34 -4.50 18.78
N GLY A 164 -8.02 -4.49 18.78
CA GLY A 164 -7.20 -5.01 19.86
C GLY A 164 -6.66 -6.39 19.52
N ALA A 165 -7.16 -7.44 20.16
CA ALA A 165 -6.66 -8.79 19.98
C ALA A 165 -7.76 -9.77 19.58
N GLY A 166 -7.64 -10.30 18.37
CA GLY A 166 -8.41 -11.36 17.77
C GLY A 166 -8.77 -10.95 16.35
N ASN A 167 -9.85 -11.49 15.80
CA ASN A 167 -10.20 -11.17 14.41
C ASN A 167 -11.39 -10.22 14.40
N ASP A 168 -11.11 -8.95 14.20
CA ASP A 168 -12.04 -7.85 14.42
C ASP A 168 -12.58 -7.31 13.09
N SER A 169 -13.75 -6.66 13.17
CA SER A 169 -14.40 -5.99 12.05
C SER A 169 -14.67 -4.55 12.44
N LEU A 170 -13.97 -3.62 11.79
CA LEU A 170 -14.07 -2.17 12.05
C LEU A 170 -14.65 -1.48 10.80
N ASP A 171 -15.66 -0.64 11.00
CA ASP A 171 -16.27 0.20 9.97
C ASP A 171 -16.31 1.65 10.49
N GLY A 172 -15.54 2.55 9.88
CA GLY A 172 -15.45 3.97 10.26
C GLY A 172 -16.75 4.70 9.98
N GLY A 173 -17.22 4.61 8.74
CA GLY A 173 -18.56 5.05 8.36
C GLY A 173 -18.53 6.33 7.53
N SER A 174 -18.48 7.50 8.15
CA SER A 174 -18.30 8.74 7.39
C SER A 174 -17.69 9.81 8.25
N GLY A 175 -16.68 10.50 7.75
CA GLY A 175 -15.83 11.33 8.60
C GLY A 175 -14.38 10.97 8.32
N ASP A 176 -13.44 11.70 8.91
CA ASP A 176 -12.02 11.34 8.79
C ASP A 176 -11.67 10.36 9.93
N ASP A 177 -11.75 9.05 9.67
CA ASP A 177 -11.72 8.02 10.71
C ASP A 177 -10.31 7.43 10.95
N SER A 178 -10.09 6.93 12.17
CA SER A 178 -8.86 6.22 12.55
C SER A 178 -9.17 4.82 13.07
N LEU A 179 -8.77 3.80 12.31
CA LEU A 179 -9.01 2.38 12.60
C LEU A 179 -7.68 1.66 12.85
N ASP A 180 -7.60 0.91 13.94
CA ASP A 180 -6.44 0.06 14.32
C ASP A 180 -6.94 -1.34 14.67
N GLY A 181 -6.66 -2.33 13.80
CA GLY A 181 -7.07 -3.73 13.99
C GLY A 181 -6.35 -4.38 15.17
N GLY A 182 -5.02 -4.26 15.19
CA GLY A 182 -4.18 -4.71 16.28
C GLY A 182 -3.54 -6.06 16.00
N THR A 183 -4.03 -7.14 16.62
CA THR A 183 -3.47 -8.48 16.41
C THR A 183 -4.56 -9.47 16.03
N GLY A 184 -4.31 -10.27 15.00
CA GLY A 184 -5.22 -11.24 14.45
C GLY A 184 -5.54 -10.85 13.01
N ASN A 185 -6.52 -11.50 12.40
CA ASN A 185 -6.84 -11.23 10.99
C ASN A 185 -8.07 -10.33 10.94
N ASP A 186 -7.84 -9.05 10.71
CA ASP A 186 -8.82 -7.99 10.87
C ASP A 186 -9.41 -7.55 9.53
N THR A 187 -10.57 -6.91 9.59
CA THR A 187 -11.21 -6.27 8.44
C THR A 187 -11.53 -4.83 8.81
N LEU A 188 -10.91 -3.88 8.11
CA LEU A 188 -11.06 -2.45 8.33
C LEU A 188 -11.67 -1.81 7.08
N LEU A 189 -12.75 -1.06 7.28
CA LEU A 189 -13.46 -0.31 6.24
C LEU A 189 -13.46 1.17 6.64
N GLY A 190 -12.81 2.04 5.86
CA GLY A 190 -12.81 3.49 6.11
C GLY A 190 -14.15 4.13 5.77
N GLN A 191 -14.66 3.80 4.58
CA GLN A 191 -15.81 4.39 3.91
C GLN A 191 -15.53 5.79 3.35
N GLY A 192 -16.21 6.83 3.83
CA GLY A 192 -16.13 8.16 3.22
C GLY A 192 -15.41 9.14 4.12
N GLY A 193 -14.29 9.70 3.68
CA GLY A 193 -13.40 10.40 4.57
C GLY A 193 -12.00 10.57 4.03
N ALA A 194 -11.13 11.20 4.81
CA ALA A 194 -9.69 10.95 4.76
C ALA A 194 -9.33 10.02 5.94
N ASP A 195 -9.30 8.73 5.68
CA ASP A 195 -9.20 7.71 6.71
C ASP A 195 -7.75 7.24 6.92
N THR A 196 -7.49 6.74 8.12
CA THR A 196 -6.26 6.03 8.48
C THR A 196 -6.59 4.65 9.00
N LEU A 197 -6.19 3.63 8.25
CA LEU A 197 -6.41 2.22 8.56
C LEU A 197 -5.06 1.55 8.85
N ILE A 198 -4.95 0.89 10.01
CA ILE A 198 -3.76 0.15 10.44
C ILE A 198 -4.19 -1.28 10.77
N GLY A 199 -3.74 -2.27 9.99
CA GLY A 199 -4.05 -3.70 10.22
C GLY A 199 -3.35 -4.21 11.46
N GLY A 200 -2.02 -4.11 11.48
CA GLY A 200 -1.19 -4.42 12.63
C GLY A 200 -0.46 -5.74 12.45
N SER A 201 -0.98 -6.85 12.99
CA SER A 201 -0.33 -8.15 12.81
C SER A 201 -1.34 -9.26 12.58
N GLY A 202 -1.07 -10.11 11.60
CA GLY A 202 -2.02 -11.10 11.09
C GLY A 202 -2.32 -10.78 9.63
N ASP A 203 -3.11 -11.63 8.95
CA ASP A 203 -3.43 -11.37 7.54
C ASP A 203 -4.69 -10.50 7.47
N ASP A 204 -4.52 -9.22 7.17
CA ASP A 204 -5.53 -8.18 7.30
C ASP A 204 -6.16 -7.77 5.95
N LEU A 205 -7.39 -7.26 6.00
CA LEU A 205 -8.09 -6.67 4.86
C LEU A 205 -8.42 -5.21 5.18
N LEU A 206 -7.80 -4.29 4.45
CA LEU A 206 -8.05 -2.85 4.53
C LEU A 206 -8.67 -2.37 3.23
N ASP A 207 -9.84 -1.72 3.33
CA ASP A 207 -10.58 -1.16 2.21
C ASP A 207 -10.91 0.31 2.56
N SER A 208 -10.35 1.27 1.83
CA SER A 208 -10.56 2.69 2.12
C SER A 208 -12.01 3.09 1.97
N ASP A 209 -12.70 2.64 0.92
CA ASP A 209 -14.06 3.07 0.60
C ASP A 209 -14.93 1.92 0.05
N THR A 210 -16.25 2.10 0.09
CA THR A 210 -17.16 1.24 -0.67
C THR A 210 -16.88 1.34 -2.16
N LEU A 211 -16.45 0.24 -2.78
CA LEU A 211 -16.43 0.00 -4.23
C LEU A 211 -17.46 0.82 -5.03
N GLY A 212 -16.99 1.81 -5.78
CA GLY A 212 -17.80 2.67 -6.63
C GLY A 212 -18.43 3.88 -5.93
N SER A 213 -17.88 4.27 -4.78
CA SER A 213 -18.06 5.59 -4.19
C SER A 213 -17.64 6.70 -5.18
N VAL A 214 -17.89 7.95 -4.79
CA VAL A 214 -17.40 9.12 -5.53
C VAL A 214 -16.47 9.93 -4.63
N ASP A 215 -15.96 9.30 -3.57
CA ASP A 215 -14.90 9.94 -2.81
C ASP A 215 -13.66 10.03 -3.70
N THR A 216 -12.94 11.13 -3.57
CA THR A 216 -11.66 11.36 -4.26
C THR A 216 -10.65 11.93 -3.28
N ILE A 217 -10.98 11.89 -1.99
CA ILE A 217 -10.08 12.16 -0.89
C ILE A 217 -9.14 10.97 -0.79
N GLY A 218 -7.90 11.21 -0.33
CA GLY A 218 -6.89 10.16 -0.26
C GLY A 218 -6.74 9.64 1.15
N ASP A 219 -6.48 8.35 1.26
CA ASP A 219 -6.42 7.59 2.50
C ASP A 219 -5.01 7.07 2.80
N LEU A 220 -4.81 6.66 4.06
CA LEU A 220 -3.59 5.99 4.51
C LEU A 220 -3.93 4.58 4.99
N LEU A 221 -3.35 3.57 4.35
CA LEU A 221 -3.50 2.16 4.70
C LEU A 221 -2.12 1.58 5.03
N ASP A 222 -2.00 0.97 6.20
CA ASP A 222 -0.79 0.27 6.69
C ASP A 222 -1.18 -1.16 7.10
N GLY A 223 -0.76 -2.17 6.33
CA GLY A 223 -1.03 -3.58 6.61
C GLY A 223 -0.28 -4.07 7.84
N GLY A 224 0.99 -3.73 7.94
CA GLY A 224 1.85 -4.07 9.06
C GLY A 224 2.55 -5.41 8.86
N ALA A 225 2.10 -6.47 9.53
CA ALA A 225 2.78 -7.75 9.51
C ALA A 225 1.84 -8.91 9.21
N GLY A 226 1.91 -9.48 8.01
CA GLY A 226 1.08 -10.59 7.58
C GLY A 226 1.06 -10.67 6.07
N ASN A 227 0.07 -11.35 5.50
CA ASN A 227 -0.16 -11.27 4.06
C ASN A 227 -1.43 -10.45 3.86
N ASP A 228 -1.24 -9.16 3.68
CA ASP A 228 -2.29 -8.17 3.80
C ASP A 228 -2.90 -7.86 2.43
N THR A 229 -4.15 -7.43 2.43
CA THR A 229 -4.85 -6.95 1.23
C THR A 229 -5.31 -5.52 1.46
N LEU A 230 -4.72 -4.58 0.72
CA LEU A 230 -5.01 -3.15 0.82
C LEU A 230 -5.65 -2.64 -0.47
N ARG A 231 -6.70 -1.82 -0.33
CA ARG A 231 -7.36 -1.15 -1.47
C ARG A 231 -7.57 0.34 -1.17
N GLY A 232 -7.00 1.20 -2.01
CA GLY A 232 -7.18 2.66 -1.98
C GLY A 232 -8.42 3.16 -2.72
N GLU A 233 -8.96 2.36 -3.65
CA GLU A 233 -10.19 2.66 -4.40
C GLU A 233 -10.11 3.96 -5.21
N ASN A 234 -10.65 5.09 -4.74
CA ASN A 234 -10.53 6.38 -5.44
C ASN A 234 -9.87 7.37 -4.50
N GLY A 235 -8.84 8.09 -4.95
CA GLY A 235 -8.17 8.99 -4.04
C GLY A 235 -6.85 9.48 -4.57
N ASN A 236 -5.94 9.86 -3.68
CA ASN A 236 -4.51 9.77 -3.97
C ASN A 236 -3.95 9.11 -2.72
N ASP A 237 -3.87 7.80 -2.76
CA ASP A 237 -3.79 6.96 -1.58
C ASP A 237 -2.36 6.60 -1.26
N THR A 238 -2.09 6.33 0.02
CA THR A 238 -0.81 5.80 0.47
C THR A 238 -1.03 4.43 1.09
N LEU A 239 -0.47 3.40 0.46
CA LEU A 239 -0.58 2.01 0.88
C LEU A 239 0.81 1.48 1.25
N GLU A 240 0.96 0.97 2.48
CA GLU A 240 2.17 0.31 2.98
C GLU A 240 1.81 -1.15 3.34
N GLY A 241 2.38 -2.13 2.64
CA GLY A 241 2.16 -3.56 2.91
C GLY A 241 2.84 -4.00 4.19
N GLY A 242 4.16 -3.78 4.26
CA GLY A 242 4.95 -3.97 5.47
C GLY A 242 5.78 -5.24 5.42
N THR A 243 5.40 -6.29 6.14
CA THR A 243 6.12 -7.57 6.10
C THR A 243 5.19 -8.73 5.78
N GLY A 244 5.61 -9.56 4.83
CA GLY A 244 4.92 -10.74 4.34
C GLY A 244 4.57 -10.55 2.87
N ASN A 245 3.64 -11.35 2.33
CA ASN A 245 3.36 -11.29 0.89
C ASN A 245 2.05 -10.56 0.67
N ASP A 246 2.15 -9.28 0.35
CA ASP A 246 1.04 -8.33 0.38
C ASP A 246 0.43 -8.10 -1.00
N SER A 247 -0.84 -7.70 -1.03
CA SER A 247 -1.59 -7.36 -2.23
C SER A 247 -2.13 -5.94 -2.11
N LEU A 248 -1.54 -5.01 -2.83
CA LEU A 248 -1.89 -3.58 -2.81
C LEU A 248 -2.56 -3.18 -4.14
N ASN A 249 -3.70 -2.48 -4.06
CA ASN A 249 -4.37 -1.88 -5.21
C ASN A 249 -4.65 -0.39 -4.94
N GLY A 250 -4.01 0.51 -5.69
CA GLY A 250 -4.20 1.96 -5.56
C GLY A 250 -5.59 2.38 -6.03
N GLY A 251 -5.94 1.97 -7.24
CA GLY A 251 -7.28 2.17 -7.78
C GLY A 251 -7.30 3.33 -8.76
N ALA A 252 -7.99 4.42 -8.46
CA ALA A 252 -8.04 5.62 -9.29
C ALA A 252 -7.49 6.80 -8.50
N GLY A 253 -6.36 7.34 -8.91
CA GLY A 253 -5.62 8.26 -8.08
C GLY A 253 -4.21 8.46 -8.58
N ASN A 254 -3.43 9.33 -7.95
CA ASN A 254 -1.98 9.24 -8.09
C ASN A 254 -1.50 8.67 -6.77
N ASP A 255 -1.33 7.36 -6.76
CA ASP A 255 -1.21 6.56 -5.56
C ASP A 255 0.26 6.25 -5.27
N SER A 256 0.56 6.01 -3.99
CA SER A 256 1.88 5.63 -3.51
C SER A 256 1.77 4.27 -2.82
N LEU A 257 2.35 3.24 -3.43
CA LEU A 257 2.32 1.86 -2.96
C LEU A 257 3.75 1.43 -2.59
N ASP A 258 3.94 0.92 -1.37
CA ASP A 258 5.18 0.31 -0.89
C ASP A 258 4.88 -1.11 -0.38
N GLY A 259 5.40 -2.14 -1.05
CA GLY A 259 5.21 -3.55 -0.68
C GLY A 259 5.91 -3.90 0.63
N GLY A 260 7.14 -3.41 0.81
CA GLY A 260 7.89 -3.57 2.04
C GLY A 260 8.82 -4.79 2.02
N SER A 261 8.37 -5.96 2.43
CA SER A 261 9.26 -7.13 2.42
C SER A 261 8.49 -8.43 2.31
N GLY A 262 8.88 -9.27 1.35
CA GLY A 262 8.18 -10.49 0.98
C GLY A 262 7.84 -10.43 -0.50
N ASP A 263 7.15 -11.45 -1.01
CA ASP A 263 6.83 -11.47 -2.45
C ASP A 263 5.49 -10.74 -2.65
N ASP A 264 5.54 -9.48 -3.07
CA ASP A 264 4.41 -8.56 -3.08
C ASP A 264 3.78 -8.38 -4.47
N SER A 265 2.50 -7.99 -4.49
CA SER A 265 1.73 -7.68 -5.69
C SER A 265 1.13 -6.29 -5.61
N LEU A 266 1.64 -5.36 -6.40
CA LEU A 266 1.22 -3.96 -6.44
C LEU A 266 0.55 -3.63 -7.78
N ASP A 267 -0.63 -3.02 -7.74
CA ASP A 267 -1.39 -2.53 -8.90
C ASP A 267 -1.77 -1.06 -8.65
N GLY A 268 -1.13 -0.13 -9.38
CA GLY A 268 -1.39 1.31 -9.26
C GLY A 268 -2.79 1.67 -9.76
N GLY A 269 -3.15 1.16 -10.94
CA GLY A 269 -4.47 1.33 -11.51
C GLY A 269 -4.53 2.52 -12.46
N ALA A 270 -5.17 3.62 -12.06
CA ALA A 270 -5.43 4.75 -12.93
C ALA A 270 -4.94 6.08 -12.33
N GLY A 271 -3.81 6.55 -12.83
CA GLY A 271 -3.27 7.89 -12.68
C GLY A 271 -1.76 7.84 -12.78
N ASN A 272 -1.02 8.70 -12.08
CA ASN A 272 0.44 8.65 -12.15
C ASN A 272 0.95 8.12 -10.83
N ASP A 273 1.19 6.83 -10.79
CA ASP A 273 1.39 6.08 -9.56
C ASP A 273 2.87 5.89 -9.26
N THR A 274 3.20 5.67 -7.99
CA THR A 274 4.54 5.33 -7.51
C THR A 274 4.47 3.99 -6.81
N LEU A 275 5.12 2.98 -7.37
CA LEU A 275 5.15 1.62 -6.85
C LEU A 275 6.58 1.24 -6.46
N LEU A 276 6.75 0.80 -5.22
CA LEU A 276 8.01 0.32 -4.66
C LEU A 276 7.84 -1.13 -4.19
N GLY A 277 8.53 -2.08 -4.82
CA GLY A 277 8.49 -3.50 -4.41
C GLY A 277 9.24 -3.74 -3.09
N GLN A 278 10.44 -3.14 -3.00
CA GLN A 278 11.43 -3.37 -1.94
C GLN A 278 12.03 -4.78 -2.00
N GLY A 279 11.97 -5.54 -0.92
CA GLY A 279 12.72 -6.79 -0.84
C GLY A 279 11.83 -8.01 -1.10
N GLY A 280 12.10 -8.78 -2.14
CA GLY A 280 11.25 -9.92 -2.48
C GLY A 280 11.31 -10.34 -3.93
N ALA A 281 10.35 -11.16 -4.34
CA ALA A 281 10.02 -11.39 -5.75
C ALA A 281 8.71 -10.70 -6.07
N ASP A 282 8.78 -9.46 -6.55
CA ASP A 282 7.62 -8.58 -6.62
C ASP A 282 7.00 -8.54 -8.01
N THR A 283 5.72 -8.21 -8.05
CA THR A 283 4.97 -7.89 -9.27
C THR A 283 4.38 -6.50 -9.15
N LEU A 284 4.86 -5.57 -9.96
CA LEU A 284 4.41 -4.18 -10.01
C LEU A 284 3.71 -3.93 -11.35
N ILE A 285 2.48 -3.42 -11.29
CA ILE A 285 1.67 -3.06 -12.46
C ILE A 285 1.28 -1.58 -12.31
N GLY A 286 1.78 -0.71 -13.18
CA GLY A 286 1.45 0.73 -13.15
C GLY A 286 -0.01 0.97 -13.53
N GLY A 287 -0.39 0.48 -14.71
CA GLY A 287 -1.77 0.53 -15.18
C GLY A 287 -1.95 1.59 -16.24
N SER A 288 -2.54 2.74 -15.91
CA SER A 288 -2.77 3.83 -16.87
C SER A 288 -2.38 5.17 -16.32
N GLY A 289 -1.66 5.95 -17.12
CA GLY A 289 -1.02 7.21 -16.75
C GLY A 289 0.48 7.01 -16.67
N ASN A 290 1.25 8.01 -16.22
CA ASN A 290 2.72 7.93 -16.30
C ASN A 290 3.26 7.47 -14.95
N ASP A 291 3.66 6.22 -14.87
CA ASP A 291 3.95 5.55 -13.62
C ASP A 291 5.45 5.46 -13.34
N PHE A 292 5.78 5.40 -12.06
CA PHE A 292 7.13 5.12 -11.58
C PHE A 292 7.13 3.79 -10.82
N LEU A 293 7.83 2.81 -11.37
CA LEU A 293 7.98 1.48 -10.77
C LEU A 293 9.46 1.27 -10.42
N ASN A 294 9.73 0.94 -9.18
CA ASN A 294 11.07 0.55 -8.72
C ASN A 294 10.97 -0.75 -7.92
N SER A 295 11.74 -1.76 -8.32
CA SER A 295 11.67 -3.08 -7.70
C SER A 295 12.25 -3.11 -6.29
N ASP A 296 13.41 -2.49 -6.01
CA ASP A 296 14.10 -2.61 -4.72
C ASP A 296 14.77 -1.29 -4.25
N THR A 297 15.10 -1.22 -2.96
CA THR A 297 16.00 -0.19 -2.44
C THR A 297 17.36 -0.28 -3.12
N LEU A 298 17.73 0.78 -3.85
CA LEU A 298 19.04 1.02 -4.44
C LEU A 298 20.22 0.47 -3.58
N GLY A 299 20.91 -0.54 -4.12
CA GLY A 299 22.09 -1.15 -3.50
C GLY A 299 21.80 -2.26 -2.48
N ALA A 300 20.56 -2.74 -2.44
CA ALA A 300 20.25 -4.06 -1.93
C ALA A 300 21.07 -5.14 -2.65
N VAL A 301 21.23 -6.29 -2.00
CA VAL A 301 21.85 -7.46 -2.60
C VAL A 301 20.74 -8.49 -2.72
N ASP A 302 19.74 -8.15 -3.50
CA ASP A 302 18.78 -9.12 -3.98
C ASP A 302 19.29 -9.75 -5.27
N THR A 303 19.06 -11.05 -5.41
CA THR A 303 19.37 -11.84 -6.62
C THR A 303 18.09 -12.45 -7.19
N ILE A 304 16.97 -12.21 -6.52
CA ILE A 304 15.62 -12.55 -6.92
C ILE A 304 15.23 -11.53 -8.01
N GLY A 305 14.37 -11.94 -8.93
CA GLY A 305 14.00 -11.08 -10.05
C GLY A 305 12.53 -10.74 -9.98
N ASP A 306 12.23 -9.52 -10.42
CA ASP A 306 10.92 -8.89 -10.32
C ASP A 306 10.23 -8.78 -11.69
N LEU A 307 8.93 -8.52 -11.66
CA LEU A 307 8.12 -8.22 -12.83
C LEU A 307 7.56 -6.80 -12.71
N LEU A 308 7.96 -5.92 -13.61
CA LEU A 308 7.44 -4.56 -13.74
C LEU A 308 6.70 -4.43 -15.08
N ASP A 309 5.46 -3.97 -15.04
CA ASP A 309 4.61 -3.70 -16.20
C ASP A 309 4.06 -2.26 -16.09
N GLY A 310 4.54 -1.34 -16.93
CA GLY A 310 4.13 0.07 -16.93
C GLY A 310 2.67 0.24 -17.34
N GLY A 311 2.31 -0.33 -18.49
CA GLY A 311 0.94 -0.32 -19.00
C GLY A 311 0.73 0.79 -20.03
N ASP A 312 -0.24 1.67 -19.82
CA ASP A 312 -0.57 2.77 -20.73
C ASP A 312 0.03 4.09 -20.20
N GLY A 313 1.11 4.60 -20.77
CA GLY A 313 1.66 5.89 -20.39
C GLY A 313 3.10 6.10 -20.82
N ASN A 314 3.79 7.07 -20.21
CA ASN A 314 5.23 7.20 -20.41
C ASN A 314 5.87 6.85 -19.08
N ASP A 315 6.21 5.58 -18.93
CA ASP A 315 6.51 4.98 -17.65
C ASP A 315 8.02 4.96 -17.39
N THR A 316 8.39 4.92 -16.11
CA THR A 316 9.77 4.77 -15.69
C THR A 316 9.89 3.52 -14.84
N LEU A 317 10.60 2.52 -15.35
CA LEU A 317 10.78 1.22 -14.71
C LEU A 317 12.25 1.03 -14.33
N GLN A 318 12.50 0.65 -13.07
CA GLN A 318 13.81 0.38 -12.50
C GLN A 318 13.81 -1.02 -11.87
N GLY A 319 14.53 -1.95 -12.50
CA GLY A 319 14.66 -3.34 -12.03
C GLY A 319 15.64 -3.53 -10.88
N GLU A 320 16.59 -2.60 -10.71
CA GLU A 320 17.61 -2.68 -9.65
C GLU A 320 18.30 -4.06 -9.63
N ALA A 321 18.55 -4.67 -8.46
CA ALA A 321 19.32 -5.90 -8.39
C ALA A 321 18.44 -7.12 -8.61
N GLY A 322 18.68 -7.89 -9.67
CA GLY A 322 17.83 -9.06 -9.89
C GLY A 322 18.07 -9.72 -11.24
N ASN A 323 17.13 -10.54 -11.69
CA ASN A 323 17.03 -10.84 -13.14
C ASN A 323 15.62 -10.45 -13.53
N ASP A 324 15.46 -9.22 -13.98
CA ASP A 324 14.16 -8.56 -13.95
C ASP A 324 13.48 -8.63 -15.30
N THR A 325 12.16 -8.58 -15.28
CA THR A 325 11.34 -8.45 -16.48
C THR A 325 10.65 -7.11 -16.45
N LEU A 326 11.03 -6.22 -17.36
CA LEU A 326 10.46 -4.88 -17.48
C LEU A 326 9.69 -4.78 -18.79
N LEU A 327 8.42 -4.40 -18.70
CA LEU A 327 7.51 -4.20 -19.82
C LEU A 327 7.04 -2.74 -19.77
N GLY A 328 7.38 -1.93 -20.77
CA GLY A 328 6.94 -0.54 -20.86
C GLY A 328 5.45 -0.45 -21.17
N GLY A 329 5.05 -0.97 -22.33
CA GLY A 329 3.66 -1.04 -22.73
C GLY A 329 3.34 -0.06 -23.86
N ILE A 330 2.39 0.84 -23.64
CA ILE A 330 1.99 1.87 -24.62
C ILE A 330 2.48 3.22 -24.15
N GLY A 331 3.35 3.83 -24.95
CA GLY A 331 3.83 5.20 -24.85
C GLY A 331 5.35 5.20 -24.81
N ASN A 332 5.96 6.31 -24.40
CA ASN A 332 7.41 6.47 -24.51
C ASN A 332 8.08 6.16 -23.17
N ASP A 333 8.56 4.94 -23.02
CA ASP A 333 8.96 4.40 -21.73
C ASP A 333 10.48 4.49 -21.49
N SER A 334 10.85 4.49 -20.22
CA SER A 334 12.24 4.50 -19.76
C SER A 334 12.50 3.30 -18.86
N LEU A 335 13.14 2.26 -19.40
CA LEU A 335 13.41 1.00 -18.71
C LEU A 335 14.89 0.88 -18.36
N THR A 336 15.20 0.52 -17.12
CA THR A 336 16.56 0.24 -16.65
C THR A 336 16.60 -1.09 -15.87
N GLY A 337 17.47 -2.02 -16.30
CA GLY A 337 17.78 -3.27 -15.58
C GLY A 337 18.48 -2.98 -14.26
N ASP A 338 19.79 -2.69 -14.25
CA ASP A 338 20.53 -2.23 -13.05
C ASP A 338 21.73 -1.29 -13.34
N ASP A 339 22.09 -0.42 -12.38
CA ASP A 339 23.30 0.45 -12.33
C ASP A 339 24.24 0.07 -11.15
N SER A 340 24.00 -1.05 -10.45
CA SER A 340 24.83 -1.47 -9.32
C SER A 340 25.96 -2.44 -9.70
N SER A 341 27.21 -2.00 -9.49
CA SER A 341 28.45 -2.74 -9.84
C SER A 341 28.70 -4.10 -9.13
N ILE A 342 27.74 -4.63 -8.38
CA ILE A 342 27.87 -5.82 -7.51
C ILE A 342 26.98 -6.98 -7.94
N ASP A 343 25.86 -6.74 -8.61
CA ASP A 343 25.09 -7.78 -9.29
C ASP A 343 25.18 -7.60 -10.82
N PHE A 344 25.13 -8.71 -11.54
CA PHE A 344 25.10 -8.74 -13.00
C PHE A 344 23.83 -9.48 -13.39
N GLY A 345 22.69 -8.84 -13.12
CA GLY A 345 21.37 -9.31 -13.53
C GLY A 345 21.35 -9.66 -15.01
N ASN A 346 20.46 -10.53 -15.43
CA ASN A 346 20.27 -10.79 -16.86
C ASN A 346 18.84 -10.44 -17.16
N ASP A 347 18.65 -9.19 -17.54
CA ASP A 347 17.35 -8.56 -17.53
C ASP A 347 16.68 -8.71 -18.88
N SER A 348 15.34 -8.70 -18.86
CA SER A 348 14.49 -8.79 -20.03
C SER A 348 13.66 -7.52 -20.12
N LEU A 349 14.07 -6.60 -20.98
CA LEU A 349 13.41 -5.31 -21.20
C LEU A 349 12.63 -5.34 -22.52
N SER A 350 11.37 -4.93 -22.48
CA SER A 350 10.52 -4.72 -23.66
C SER A 350 9.89 -3.34 -23.60
N GLY A 351 10.20 -2.46 -24.56
CA GLY A 351 9.63 -1.11 -24.65
C GLY A 351 8.14 -1.17 -24.97
N GLY A 352 7.79 -1.66 -26.16
CA GLY A 352 6.39 -1.84 -26.56
C GLY A 352 6.01 -0.91 -27.71
N ASP A 353 4.95 -0.12 -27.55
CA ASP A 353 4.49 0.84 -28.55
C ASP A 353 4.89 2.27 -28.14
N GLY A 354 5.87 2.89 -28.79
CA GLY A 354 6.26 4.28 -28.58
C GLY A 354 7.75 4.48 -28.77
N ASP A 355 8.25 5.71 -28.60
CA ASP A 355 9.69 5.96 -28.72
C ASP A 355 10.37 5.68 -27.37
N ASP A 356 10.89 4.47 -27.18
CA ASP A 356 11.34 3.96 -25.88
C ASP A 356 12.85 4.13 -25.65
N THR A 357 13.26 4.15 -24.38
CA THR A 357 14.66 4.11 -23.97
C THR A 357 14.89 2.92 -23.03
N LEU A 358 15.70 1.96 -23.50
CA LEU A 358 16.04 0.75 -22.76
C LEU A 358 17.52 0.74 -22.42
N ASN A 359 17.83 0.49 -21.14
CA ASN A 359 19.19 0.32 -20.64
C ASN A 359 19.30 -1.00 -19.85
N GLY A 360 19.98 -2.00 -20.42
CA GLY A 360 20.17 -3.30 -19.78
C GLY A 360 21.04 -3.21 -18.52
N GLY A 361 22.04 -2.34 -18.51
CA GLY A 361 22.87 -2.15 -17.33
C GLY A 361 24.05 -3.12 -17.30
N ALA A 362 24.22 -3.88 -16.22
CA ALA A 362 25.29 -4.84 -16.09
C ALA A 362 24.72 -6.26 -16.13
N GLY A 363 25.16 -7.10 -17.07
CA GLY A 363 24.40 -8.31 -17.31
C GLY A 363 24.64 -9.02 -18.62
N ASN A 364 23.81 -10.02 -18.92
CA ASN A 364 23.65 -10.45 -20.31
C ASN A 364 22.19 -10.24 -20.66
N ASP A 365 21.90 -9.04 -21.12
CA ASP A 365 20.54 -8.54 -21.13
C ASP A 365 19.86 -8.83 -22.46
N THR A 366 18.54 -8.90 -22.43
CA THR A 366 17.70 -9.01 -23.61
C THR A 366 16.84 -7.76 -23.72
N LEU A 367 17.06 -6.96 -24.76
CA LEU A 367 16.33 -5.73 -25.01
C LEU A 367 15.51 -5.86 -26.29
N ILE A 368 14.23 -5.51 -26.21
CA ILE A 368 13.29 -5.47 -27.33
C ILE A 368 12.67 -4.07 -27.37
N GLY A 369 12.95 -3.27 -28.40
CA GLY A 369 12.38 -1.93 -28.58
C GLY A 369 10.87 -2.00 -28.78
N GLY A 370 10.44 -2.48 -29.95
CA GLY A 370 9.04 -2.69 -30.28
C GLY A 370 8.63 -1.88 -31.51
N SER A 371 7.61 -1.05 -31.38
CA SER A 371 7.19 -0.11 -32.42
C SER A 371 7.62 1.30 -32.00
N GLY A 372 8.33 2.06 -32.83
CA GLY A 372 8.69 3.43 -32.45
C GLY A 372 10.02 3.87 -33.02
N ASN A 373 10.73 4.76 -32.34
CA ASN A 373 12.13 5.04 -32.63
C ASN A 373 12.88 4.91 -31.30
N ASP A 374 13.44 3.74 -31.09
CA ASP A 374 13.89 3.30 -29.79
C ASP A 374 15.38 3.59 -29.60
N ILE A 375 15.78 3.74 -28.35
CA ILE A 375 17.18 3.83 -27.94
C ILE A 375 17.51 2.61 -27.08
N LEU A 376 18.37 1.75 -27.57
CA LEU A 376 18.82 0.55 -26.87
C LEU A 376 20.28 0.71 -26.43
N VAL A 377 20.51 0.51 -25.14
CA VAL A 377 21.83 0.47 -24.49
C VAL A 377 21.95 -0.88 -23.81
N GLY A 378 22.71 -1.80 -24.40
CA GLY A 378 22.94 -3.13 -23.79
C GLY A 378 23.61 -2.99 -22.42
N GLY A 379 24.72 -2.23 -22.38
CA GLY A 379 25.49 -2.05 -21.17
C GLY A 379 26.64 -3.05 -21.10
N ALA A 380 27.04 -3.44 -19.89
CA ALA A 380 28.20 -4.29 -19.67
C ALA A 380 27.82 -5.77 -19.73
N GLY A 381 28.36 -6.48 -20.72
CA GLY A 381 28.38 -7.95 -20.70
C GLY A 381 28.16 -8.52 -22.09
N ARG A 382 27.16 -9.38 -22.27
CA ARG A 382 26.89 -9.96 -23.60
C ARG A 382 25.41 -9.88 -23.90
N ASP A 383 25.03 -8.78 -24.52
CA ASP A 383 23.64 -8.41 -24.65
C ASP A 383 23.07 -8.89 -25.99
N THR A 384 21.76 -9.09 -26.00
CA THR A 384 20.98 -9.44 -27.18
C THR A 384 19.91 -8.38 -27.37
N MET A 385 19.97 -7.67 -28.49
CA MET A 385 19.09 -6.54 -28.76
C MET A 385 18.31 -6.77 -30.05
N SER A 386 17.04 -6.39 -30.04
CA SER A 386 16.13 -6.32 -31.19
C SER A 386 15.39 -4.99 -31.13
N ASP A 387 15.43 -4.17 -32.16
CA ASP A 387 14.75 -2.87 -32.16
C ASP A 387 13.29 -2.96 -32.60
N GLY A 388 13.00 -3.72 -33.65
CA GLY A 388 11.64 -3.87 -34.16
C GLY A 388 11.32 -2.92 -35.32
N ASP A 389 10.17 -2.24 -35.26
CA ASP A 389 9.70 -1.32 -36.30
C ASP A 389 10.09 0.10 -35.94
N GLY A 390 11.02 0.73 -36.67
CA GLY A 390 11.45 2.08 -36.32
C GLY A 390 12.62 2.62 -37.13
N ASP A 391 13.02 3.86 -36.81
CA ASP A 391 14.36 4.39 -37.11
C ASP A 391 15.16 4.44 -35.79
N ASP A 392 15.77 3.31 -35.42
CA ASP A 392 16.25 3.07 -34.05
C ASP A 392 17.73 3.41 -33.82
N ILE A 393 18.14 3.49 -32.55
CA ILE A 393 19.52 3.80 -32.14
C ILE A 393 20.04 2.77 -31.14
N TYR A 394 21.11 2.07 -31.53
CA TYR A 394 21.93 1.28 -30.60
C TYR A 394 23.10 2.14 -30.12
N ARG A 395 23.15 2.44 -28.82
CA ARG A 395 24.17 3.34 -28.25
C ARG A 395 25.16 2.61 -27.36
N PHE A 396 26.44 2.93 -27.58
CA PHE A 396 27.56 2.41 -26.79
C PHE A 396 28.35 3.57 -26.17
N PHE A 397 28.51 3.57 -24.85
CA PHE A 397 29.22 4.60 -24.08
C PHE A 397 30.68 4.26 -23.83
N SER A 398 31.04 2.98 -23.78
CA SER A 398 32.39 2.53 -23.41
C SER A 398 32.84 1.27 -24.16
N THR A 399 34.15 1.05 -24.17
CA THR A 399 34.74 -0.14 -24.81
C THR A 399 34.53 -1.43 -24.03
N SER A 400 34.08 -1.32 -22.78
CA SER A 400 33.79 -2.45 -21.90
C SER A 400 32.40 -3.02 -22.10
N GLU A 401 31.51 -2.31 -22.78
CA GLU A 401 30.13 -2.74 -23.01
C GLU A 401 30.08 -3.98 -23.91
N SER A 402 30.75 -3.93 -25.07
CA SER A 402 30.84 -5.10 -25.96
C SER A 402 32.27 -5.64 -26.09
N ALA A 403 32.50 -6.84 -25.55
CA ALA A 403 33.80 -7.50 -25.62
C ALA A 403 34.08 -8.13 -26.99
N VAL A 404 35.32 -8.56 -27.23
CA VAL A 404 35.66 -9.28 -28.48
C VAL A 404 35.33 -10.77 -28.40
N GLY A 405 34.97 -11.38 -29.53
CA GLY A 405 34.77 -12.82 -29.61
C GLY A 405 33.43 -13.27 -29.00
N ALA A 406 33.45 -14.31 -28.16
CA ALA A 406 32.20 -14.96 -27.73
C ALA A 406 31.34 -14.12 -26.78
N GLN A 407 31.87 -13.02 -26.23
CA GLN A 407 31.19 -12.12 -25.29
C GLN A 407 30.83 -10.77 -25.94
N ARG A 408 30.76 -10.72 -27.27
CA ARG A 408 30.28 -9.52 -27.97
C ARG A 408 28.76 -9.44 -27.94
N ASP A 409 28.25 -8.23 -27.99
CA ASP A 409 26.83 -7.98 -28.12
C ASP A 409 26.31 -8.38 -29.50
N VAL A 410 25.03 -8.72 -29.53
CA VAL A 410 24.35 -9.24 -30.70
C VAL A 410 23.09 -8.44 -30.97
N ILE A 411 23.07 -7.77 -32.11
CA ILE A 411 21.89 -7.11 -32.66
C ILE A 411 21.24 -8.04 -33.70
N LEU A 412 19.95 -8.32 -33.53
CA LEU A 412 19.25 -9.39 -34.25
C LEU A 412 18.72 -8.96 -35.63
N ASP A 413 18.30 -7.72 -35.78
CA ASP A 413 17.46 -7.22 -36.88
C ASP A 413 17.90 -5.91 -37.52
N PHE A 414 19.05 -5.35 -37.15
CA PHE A 414 19.63 -4.12 -37.72
C PHE A 414 19.38 -3.94 -39.24
N ASN A 415 18.62 -2.90 -39.56
CA ASN A 415 18.17 -2.45 -40.86
C ASN A 415 18.95 -1.21 -41.32
N GLY A 416 20.13 -1.45 -41.90
CA GLY A 416 21.01 -0.39 -42.39
C GLY A 416 20.33 0.61 -43.34
N GLY A 417 20.48 1.89 -43.03
CA GLY A 417 19.88 3.03 -43.74
C GLY A 417 18.66 3.64 -43.05
N PHE A 418 18.16 3.01 -41.99
CA PHE A 418 17.15 3.53 -41.08
C PHE A 418 17.76 3.62 -39.68
N ASP A 419 18.20 2.50 -39.14
CA ASP A 419 18.78 2.43 -37.81
C ASP A 419 20.23 2.93 -37.77
N LEU A 420 20.64 3.38 -36.58
CA LEU A 420 21.93 3.99 -36.32
C LEU A 420 22.67 3.26 -35.20
N LEU A 421 23.98 3.13 -35.39
CA LEU A 421 24.90 2.73 -34.34
C LEU A 421 25.61 3.97 -33.80
N ASP A 422 25.35 4.34 -32.55
CA ASP A 422 25.96 5.49 -31.90
C ASP A 422 27.22 5.09 -31.10
N LEU A 423 28.38 5.44 -31.65
CA LEU A 423 29.71 5.24 -31.03
C LEU A 423 30.33 6.58 -30.60
N SER A 424 29.56 7.68 -30.62
CA SER A 424 30.11 9.02 -30.44
C SER A 424 30.70 9.26 -29.05
N SER A 425 30.18 8.60 -28.03
CA SER A 425 30.73 8.61 -26.67
C SER A 425 32.14 8.01 -26.62
N ILE A 426 32.37 6.92 -27.35
CA ILE A 426 33.67 6.24 -27.42
C ILE A 426 34.64 7.04 -28.28
N ASP A 427 34.18 7.62 -29.40
CA ASP A 427 35.02 8.48 -30.25
C ASP A 427 35.50 9.74 -29.50
N ALA A 428 34.62 10.31 -28.67
CA ALA A 428 34.93 11.49 -27.87
C ALA A 428 35.84 11.21 -26.65
N ASP A 429 36.05 9.94 -26.26
CA ASP A 429 36.84 9.62 -25.06
C ASP A 429 38.36 9.77 -25.27
N LEU A 430 38.85 10.96 -24.98
CA LEU A 430 40.28 11.29 -25.03
C LEU A 430 41.10 10.72 -23.86
N ASN A 431 40.47 10.04 -22.88
CA ASN A 431 41.19 9.39 -21.77
C ASN A 431 41.81 8.06 -22.18
N ILE A 432 41.35 7.47 -23.28
CA ILE A 432 41.97 6.26 -23.86
C ILE A 432 43.25 6.68 -24.59
N ALA A 433 44.39 6.26 -24.06
CA ALA A 433 45.69 6.60 -24.62
C ALA A 433 45.82 6.05 -26.04
N GLY A 434 46.00 6.94 -27.02
CA GLY A 434 46.11 6.58 -28.44
C GLY A 434 44.81 6.68 -29.23
N ASN A 435 43.69 6.97 -28.56
CA ASN A 435 42.42 7.25 -29.23
C ASN A 435 42.54 8.46 -30.16
N GLN A 436 42.00 8.29 -31.36
CA GLN A 436 41.89 9.31 -32.40
C GLN A 436 40.45 9.32 -32.90
N ALA A 437 40.06 10.42 -33.55
CA ALA A 437 38.76 10.50 -34.21
C ALA A 437 38.51 9.29 -35.12
N PHE A 438 37.40 8.60 -34.91
CA PHE A 438 37.05 7.36 -35.55
C PHE A 438 36.94 7.58 -37.06
N THR A 439 37.58 6.69 -37.81
CA THR A 439 37.52 6.66 -39.27
C THR A 439 36.95 5.32 -39.70
N PHE A 440 35.80 5.35 -40.38
CA PHE A 440 35.23 4.15 -40.99
C PHE A 440 36.04 3.74 -42.23
N ILE A 441 36.78 2.64 -42.13
CA ILE A 441 37.66 2.12 -43.20
C ILE A 441 37.01 0.99 -44.02
N GLY A 442 35.73 0.68 -43.77
CA GLY A 442 34.98 -0.36 -44.47
C GLY A 442 35.55 -1.76 -44.21
N THR A 443 35.91 -2.50 -45.27
CA THR A 443 36.47 -3.86 -45.14
C THR A 443 38.00 -3.90 -45.05
N ASN A 444 38.67 -2.74 -45.06
CA ASN A 444 40.12 -2.68 -44.99
C ASN A 444 40.63 -3.19 -43.63
N ASN A 445 41.85 -3.73 -43.60
CA ASN A 445 42.47 -4.13 -42.34
C ASN A 445 42.95 -2.90 -41.57
N PHE A 446 42.95 -3.02 -40.24
CA PHE A 446 43.54 -2.02 -39.35
C PHE A 446 44.99 -1.74 -39.75
N SER A 447 45.36 -0.46 -39.71
CA SER A 447 46.71 0.02 -39.98
C SER A 447 47.60 -0.01 -38.73
N GLY A 448 47.00 -0.24 -37.55
CA GLY A 448 47.64 -0.18 -36.24
C GLY A 448 47.71 1.24 -35.67
N THR A 449 46.87 2.15 -36.18
CA THR A 449 46.63 3.47 -35.60
C THR A 449 45.27 3.47 -34.92
N GLY A 450 45.17 4.11 -33.74
CA GLY A 450 43.92 4.25 -33.00
C GLY A 450 42.84 4.98 -33.79
N GLY A 451 41.58 4.68 -33.48
CA GLY A 451 40.41 5.34 -34.08
C GLY A 451 40.04 4.80 -35.45
N GLU A 452 40.12 3.48 -35.66
CA GLU A 452 39.70 2.84 -36.91
C GLU A 452 38.48 1.94 -36.66
N VAL A 453 37.42 2.11 -37.45
CA VAL A 453 36.22 1.26 -37.42
C VAL A 453 36.09 0.51 -38.74
N ARG A 454 35.89 -0.80 -38.68
CA ARG A 454 35.78 -1.68 -39.85
C ARG A 454 34.68 -2.72 -39.67
N PHE A 455 34.33 -3.43 -40.74
CA PHE A 455 33.51 -4.63 -40.64
C PHE A 455 34.03 -5.80 -41.49
N PHE A 456 33.60 -7.00 -41.14
CA PHE A 456 33.74 -8.20 -41.97
C PHE A 456 32.54 -9.15 -41.79
N THR A 457 32.33 -10.05 -42.74
CA THR A 457 31.24 -11.04 -42.66
C THR A 457 31.76 -12.38 -42.13
N SER A 458 31.06 -12.97 -41.16
CA SER A 458 31.29 -14.32 -40.64
C SER A 458 30.01 -15.15 -40.80
N GLY A 459 29.95 -15.96 -41.87
CA GLY A 459 28.71 -16.69 -42.21
C GLY A 459 27.63 -15.73 -42.73
N THR A 460 26.48 -15.69 -42.06
CA THR A 460 25.36 -14.77 -42.35
C THR A 460 25.40 -13.48 -41.55
N ASN A 461 26.41 -13.31 -40.69
CA ASN A 461 26.46 -12.21 -39.73
C ASN A 461 27.57 -11.25 -40.15
N LEU A 462 27.35 -9.97 -39.91
CA LEU A 462 28.36 -8.92 -40.00
C LEU A 462 28.93 -8.67 -38.61
N ILE A 463 30.25 -8.59 -38.53
CA ILE A 463 30.96 -8.21 -37.30
C ILE A 463 31.58 -6.85 -37.54
N LEU A 464 31.11 -5.85 -36.80
CA LEU A 464 31.76 -4.55 -36.70
C LEU A 464 32.89 -4.66 -35.69
N GLN A 465 34.02 -4.03 -35.96
CA GLN A 465 35.19 -4.00 -35.10
C GLN A 465 35.71 -2.58 -35.00
N ALA A 466 36.06 -2.15 -33.79
CA ALA A 466 36.76 -0.89 -33.54
C ALA A 466 38.15 -1.16 -32.95
N GLU A 467 39.16 -0.49 -33.49
CA GLU A 467 40.49 -0.35 -32.86
C GLU A 467 40.61 1.10 -32.37
N ILE A 468 40.88 1.25 -31.09
CA ILE A 468 40.72 2.50 -30.36
C ILE A 468 42.08 2.98 -29.84
N ASN A 469 42.89 2.12 -29.23
CA ASN A 469 44.10 2.55 -28.51
C ASN A 469 45.37 2.68 -29.39
N GLY A 470 45.37 2.22 -30.64
CA GLY A 470 46.52 2.34 -31.53
C GLY A 470 47.79 1.68 -30.99
N ASP A 471 47.68 0.57 -30.25
CA ASP A 471 48.81 -0.10 -29.59
C ASP A 471 49.78 -0.78 -30.59
N GLY A 472 49.46 -0.70 -31.88
CA GLY A 472 50.22 -1.26 -33.00
C GLY A 472 49.89 -2.72 -33.30
N ASN A 473 48.96 -3.31 -32.56
CA ASN A 473 48.32 -4.57 -32.91
C ASN A 473 47.19 -4.28 -33.92
N ILE A 474 46.90 -5.28 -34.76
CA ILE A 474 45.80 -5.22 -35.74
C ILE A 474 44.56 -5.93 -35.20
N VAL A 475 44.38 -5.87 -33.88
CA VAL A 475 43.33 -6.57 -33.13
C VAL A 475 42.30 -5.53 -32.71
N ALA A 476 41.02 -5.89 -32.77
CA ALA A 476 39.96 -5.02 -32.32
C ALA A 476 39.96 -4.89 -30.79
N ASP A 477 39.58 -3.72 -30.29
CA ASP A 477 39.31 -3.48 -28.87
C ASP A 477 37.84 -3.79 -28.53
N MET A 478 36.94 -3.68 -29.52
CA MET A 478 35.51 -3.96 -29.42
C MET A 478 35.02 -4.70 -30.66
N GLU A 479 34.06 -5.63 -30.49
CA GLU A 479 33.29 -6.22 -31.60
C GLU A 479 31.80 -6.02 -31.37
N ILE A 480 30.99 -5.84 -32.42
CA ILE A 480 29.52 -5.89 -32.35
C ILE A 480 29.03 -6.80 -33.47
N GLN A 481 28.11 -7.72 -33.18
CA GLN A 481 27.54 -8.61 -34.18
C GLN A 481 26.18 -8.10 -34.67
N LEU A 482 26.08 -7.82 -35.97
CA LEU A 482 24.83 -7.50 -36.65
C LEU A 482 24.38 -8.72 -37.45
N ASN A 483 23.26 -9.33 -37.09
CA ASN A 483 22.72 -10.50 -37.78
C ASN A 483 22.01 -10.12 -39.09
N GLY A 484 21.97 -11.06 -40.03
CA GLY A 484 21.21 -10.89 -41.28
C GLY A 484 21.78 -9.87 -42.29
N LEU A 485 22.79 -9.09 -41.89
CA LEU A 485 23.35 -8.01 -42.70
C LEU A 485 24.58 -8.45 -43.51
N ALA A 486 24.66 -8.01 -44.77
CA ALA A 486 25.80 -8.28 -45.65
C ALA A 486 26.82 -7.13 -45.72
N SER A 487 26.42 -5.90 -45.37
CA SER A 487 27.26 -4.70 -45.39
C SER A 487 26.61 -3.58 -44.56
N ILE A 488 27.44 -2.69 -44.01
CA ILE A 488 27.03 -1.45 -43.33
C ILE A 488 27.71 -0.24 -44.00
N ALA A 489 27.05 0.92 -44.02
CA ALA A 489 27.56 2.16 -44.57
C ALA A 489 28.09 3.10 -43.46
N ALA A 490 28.94 4.04 -43.83
CA ALA A 490 29.43 5.06 -42.90
C ALA A 490 28.33 5.99 -42.37
N ALA A 491 27.17 6.05 -43.05
CA ALA A 491 26.04 6.87 -42.62
C ALA A 491 25.21 6.19 -41.53
N ASP A 492 25.37 4.88 -41.36
CA ASP A 492 24.65 4.08 -40.35
C ASP A 492 25.40 4.12 -38.99
N ILE A 493 26.49 4.88 -38.91
CA ILE A 493 27.35 4.99 -37.72
C ILE A 493 27.50 6.45 -37.35
N ILE A 494 27.14 6.80 -36.12
CA ILE A 494 27.37 8.10 -35.51
C ILE A 494 28.72 8.05 -34.79
N LEU A 495 29.63 8.97 -35.17
CA LEU A 495 30.98 9.11 -34.65
C LEU A 495 31.15 10.51 -34.05
#